data_AF-A0A834YK13-F1
#
_entry.id   AF-A0A834YK13-F1
#
_cell.length_a   1.000
_cell.length_b   1.000
_cell.length_c   1.000
_cell.angle_alpha   90.00
_cell.angle_beta   90.00
_cell.angle_gamma   90.00
#
_symmetry.space_group_name_H-M   'P 1'
#
loop_
_entity.id
_entity.type
_entity.pdbx_description
1 polymer ?
#
loop_
_entity_poly.entity_id
_entity_poly.type
_entity_poly.pdbx_seq_one_letter_code
_entity_poly.pdbx_strand_id
1 'polypeptide(L)'
;MTGNKVLQAIPTMKLDSAMEWEPIRDGCQVKLRSLAGKFLCVNGGPPPWRSSITHDTPLRSATKDWVLWKVDDLEIPESESFTDFQSPLLNFPSMLDSLLDAFERSHFPERIGMELFHNAKAVRLRSHHDKYLLAEEDGVSVSQDRDGSSKNASWTIEFVERSHVIRLKSCFGKYLTASNSPFLLGMAGRKVLQTLPTCLDSSVEWEPLKEEGSQIKLKTRYGNFLRANGGLPPWRNSITHDIPNRTSTQDWILWDVDIVEIRLELLSPTVSPSDSTASEPSLSSSFSIKSLEFSKLESSDSFVCSSPKVGGRNIYYNIADENGDVVEASDGAFITFKGTGIGPLTNELEEETGRKDIVVCSRSPVNGMLYPLRLHLPPGNRTMHVVLV
;
A
#
# COMPACT_ATOMS: atom_id res chain seq x y z
N MET A 1 17.94 32.07 18.92
CA MET A 1 16.83 31.38 18.24
C MET A 1 16.26 32.35 17.25
N THR A 2 16.32 31.99 15.97
CA THR A 2 15.90 32.79 14.83
C THR A 2 14.58 32.21 14.32
N GLY A 3 13.76 33.03 13.66
CA GLY A 3 12.47 32.59 13.14
C GLY A 3 11.51 33.76 13.08
N ASN A 4 10.85 33.90 11.94
CA ASN A 4 9.81 34.90 11.77
C ASN A 4 8.52 34.39 12.43
N LYS A 5 7.86 35.23 13.22
CA LYS A 5 6.60 34.89 13.90
C LYS A 5 5.51 34.59 12.87
N VAL A 6 4.77 33.51 13.07
CA VAL A 6 3.58 33.21 12.28
C VAL A 6 2.39 33.93 12.89
N LEU A 7 1.64 34.64 12.04
CA LEU A 7 0.48 35.44 12.44
C LEU A 7 -0.78 34.84 11.83
N GLN A 8 -1.88 34.92 12.57
CA GLN A 8 -3.20 34.61 12.04
C GLN A 8 -3.68 35.78 11.18
N ALA A 9 -4.13 35.51 9.96
CA ALA A 9 -4.60 36.50 9.02
C ALA A 9 -5.89 36.03 8.33
N ILE A 10 -6.75 36.99 7.95
CA ILE A 10 -7.98 36.72 7.18
C ILE A 10 -7.59 36.70 5.69
N PRO A 11 -7.96 35.67 4.91
CA PRO A 11 -7.66 35.63 3.48
C PRO A 11 -8.29 36.82 2.76
N THR A 12 -7.47 37.65 2.11
CA THR A 12 -7.96 38.66 1.17
C THR A 12 -8.35 38.01 -0.15
N MET A 13 -9.17 38.66 -1.00
CA MET A 13 -9.62 38.12 -2.30
C MET A 13 -8.49 37.76 -3.29
N LYS A 14 -7.23 38.11 -2.97
CA LYS A 14 -6.05 37.44 -3.51
C LYS A 14 -5.50 36.52 -2.43
N LEU A 15 -5.49 35.21 -2.73
CA LEU A 15 -4.81 34.22 -1.90
C LEU A 15 -3.33 34.59 -1.89
N ASP A 16 -2.88 35.16 -0.77
CA ASP A 16 -1.50 35.61 -0.67
C ASP A 16 -0.63 34.37 -0.46
N SER A 17 0.37 34.17 -1.32
CA SER A 17 1.28 33.01 -1.28
C SER A 17 1.94 32.78 0.11
N ALA A 18 1.93 33.80 0.98
CA ALA A 18 2.35 33.71 2.37
C ALA A 18 1.45 32.83 3.28
N MET A 19 0.24 32.45 2.83
CA MET A 19 -0.72 31.64 3.59
C MET A 19 -0.67 30.14 3.23
N GLU A 20 0.10 29.76 2.20
CA GLU A 20 0.16 28.38 1.72
C GLU A 20 1.21 27.55 2.45
N TRP A 21 0.80 26.37 2.92
CA TRP A 21 1.64 25.39 3.59
C TRP A 21 1.48 24.02 2.92
N GLU A 22 2.59 23.43 2.51
CA GLU A 22 2.65 22.08 1.98
C GLU A 22 2.89 21.08 3.11
N PRO A 23 1.95 20.15 3.36
CA PRO A 23 2.15 19.09 4.32
C PRO A 23 3.08 18.01 3.75
N ILE A 24 4.20 17.77 4.42
CA ILE A 24 5.18 16.72 4.11
C ILE A 24 5.12 15.68 5.22
N ARG A 25 4.78 14.44 4.88
CA ARG A 25 4.71 13.36 5.87
C ARG A 25 6.09 12.89 6.30
N ASP A 26 6.20 12.61 7.60
CA ASP A 26 7.34 11.97 8.26
C ASP A 26 6.79 10.93 9.25
N GLY A 27 6.48 9.73 8.77
CA GLY A 27 5.76 8.71 9.54
C GLY A 27 4.35 9.18 9.96
N CYS A 28 4.00 9.02 11.24
CA CYS A 28 2.73 9.47 11.83
C CYS A 28 2.70 10.98 12.15
N GLN A 29 3.68 11.74 11.68
CA GLN A 29 3.81 13.18 11.91
C GLN A 29 3.89 13.92 10.58
N VAL A 30 3.57 15.21 10.60
CA VAL A 30 3.58 16.08 9.43
C VAL A 30 4.52 17.26 9.67
N LYS A 31 5.29 17.61 8.65
CA LYS A 31 6.01 18.88 8.57
C LYS A 31 5.24 19.81 7.66
N LEU A 32 5.01 21.04 8.08
CA LEU A 32 4.33 22.05 7.26
C LEU A 32 5.40 22.94 6.64
N ARG A 33 5.58 22.85 5.32
CA ARG A 33 6.59 23.62 4.56
C ARG A 33 5.94 24.82 3.88
N SER A 34 6.47 26.02 4.07
CA SER A 34 6.05 27.19 3.30
C SER A 34 6.63 27.15 1.88
N LEU A 35 6.07 27.93 0.96
CA LEU A 35 6.62 28.08 -0.40
C LEU A 35 8.09 28.54 -0.43
N ALA A 36 8.54 29.25 0.61
CA ALA A 36 9.94 29.65 0.79
C ALA A 36 10.86 28.51 1.28
N GLY A 37 10.34 27.28 1.43
CA GLY A 37 11.10 26.11 1.87
C GLY A 37 11.36 26.02 3.37
N LYS A 38 10.73 26.89 4.18
CA LYS A 38 10.87 26.91 5.65
C LYS A 38 9.78 26.07 6.30
N PHE A 39 10.00 25.62 7.52
CA PHE A 39 9.06 24.75 8.23
C PHE A 39 8.37 25.46 9.39
N LEU A 40 7.12 25.09 9.65
CA LEU A 40 6.40 25.55 10.83
C LEU A 40 6.98 24.88 12.09
N CYS A 41 7.46 25.69 13.03
CA CYS A 41 8.15 25.25 14.23
C CYS A 41 7.39 25.65 15.50
N VAL A 42 7.38 24.76 16.50
CA VAL A 42 6.97 25.06 17.87
C VAL A 42 8.21 25.32 18.72
N ASN A 43 8.37 26.55 19.24
CA ASN A 43 9.54 26.92 20.02
C ASN A 43 9.37 26.60 21.51
N GLY A 44 10.15 25.63 22.02
CA GLY A 44 10.20 25.26 23.44
C GLY A 44 11.27 25.97 24.28
N GLY A 45 12.00 26.92 23.69
CA GLY A 45 13.17 27.58 24.29
C GLY A 45 12.87 28.65 25.35
N PRO A 46 13.91 29.29 25.94
CA PRO A 46 13.74 30.39 26.88
C PRO A 46 13.09 31.64 26.22
N PRO A 47 12.46 32.53 27.00
CA PRO A 47 11.85 33.77 26.50
C PRO A 47 12.83 34.58 25.63
N PRO A 48 12.35 35.28 24.58
CA PRO A 48 10.95 35.62 24.27
C PRO A 48 10.21 34.59 23.41
N TRP A 49 10.82 33.47 23.04
CA TRP A 49 10.30 32.54 22.02
C TRP A 49 9.52 31.35 22.59
N ARG A 50 9.45 31.22 23.92
CA ARG A 50 8.72 30.15 24.60
C ARG A 50 7.27 30.13 24.14
N SER A 51 6.77 28.96 23.75
CA SER A 51 5.38 28.75 23.32
C SER A 51 4.97 29.62 22.13
N SER A 52 5.91 29.94 21.25
CA SER A 52 5.64 30.68 20.01
C SER A 52 5.72 29.78 18.78
N ILE A 53 4.90 30.10 17.79
CA ILE A 53 4.93 29.47 16.47
C ILE A 53 5.73 30.37 15.53
N THR A 54 6.79 29.82 14.94
CA THR A 54 7.63 30.51 13.95
C THR A 54 7.76 29.67 12.70
N HIS A 55 8.25 30.29 11.63
CA HIS A 55 8.70 29.55 10.46
C HIS A 55 10.21 29.73 10.26
N ASP A 56 10.97 28.63 10.33
CA ASP A 56 12.42 28.67 10.13
C ASP A 56 12.95 27.36 9.52
N THR A 57 14.20 27.36 9.13
CA THR A 57 14.94 26.14 8.78
C THR A 57 15.58 25.59 10.05
N PRO A 58 15.41 24.32 10.43
CA PRO A 58 16.02 23.80 11.65
C PRO A 58 17.55 23.81 11.53
N LEU A 59 18.22 24.75 12.22
CA LEU A 59 19.67 24.97 12.14
C LEU A 59 20.50 23.95 12.96
N ARG A 60 19.91 23.21 13.91
CA ARG A 60 20.65 22.34 14.86
C ARG A 60 19.94 21.02 15.14
N SER A 61 20.71 19.98 15.46
CA SER A 61 20.19 18.63 15.77
C SER A 61 19.19 18.61 16.93
N ALA A 62 19.33 19.51 17.91
CA ALA A 62 18.44 19.57 19.08
C ALA A 62 17.06 20.20 18.80
N THR A 63 16.86 20.82 17.64
CA THR A 63 15.59 21.47 17.24
C THR A 63 14.91 20.77 16.07
N LYS A 64 15.39 19.57 15.69
CA LYS A 64 14.91 18.83 14.52
C LYS A 64 13.46 18.35 14.67
N ASP A 65 13.02 18.10 15.90
CA ASP A 65 11.68 17.58 16.19
C ASP A 65 10.65 18.70 16.37
N TRP A 66 11.09 19.96 16.44
CA TRP A 66 10.19 21.12 16.65
C TRP A 66 9.31 21.43 15.43
N VAL A 67 9.61 20.82 14.29
CA VAL A 67 8.83 20.93 13.05
C VAL A 67 7.84 19.79 12.85
N LEU A 68 7.81 18.83 13.77
CA LEU A 68 6.96 17.65 13.68
C LEU A 68 5.64 17.92 14.39
N TRP A 69 4.56 17.85 13.62
CA TRP A 69 3.20 18.04 14.09
C TRP A 69 2.47 16.70 14.09
N LYS A 70 1.77 16.41 15.19
CA LYS A 70 0.78 15.34 15.20
C LYS A 70 -0.57 15.97 14.85
N VAL A 71 -1.26 15.38 13.89
CA VAL A 71 -2.61 15.79 13.51
C VAL A 71 -3.56 14.82 14.20
N ASP A 72 -4.29 15.31 15.19
CA ASP A 72 -5.37 14.56 15.83
C ASP A 72 -6.68 14.96 15.16
N ASP A 73 -7.52 13.96 14.84
CA ASP A 73 -8.86 14.21 14.32
C ASP A 73 -9.73 14.73 15.45
N LEU A 74 -10.13 16.00 15.38
CA LEU A 74 -11.25 16.46 16.18
C LEU A 74 -12.52 15.98 15.49
N GLU A 75 -13.16 14.96 16.07
CA GLU A 75 -14.54 14.63 15.77
C GLU A 75 -15.36 15.91 15.98
N ILE A 76 -15.82 16.52 14.89
CA ILE A 76 -16.90 17.51 14.98
C ILE A 76 -18.11 16.68 15.40
N PRO A 77 -18.66 16.86 16.62
CA PRO A 77 -19.79 16.06 17.04
C PRO A 77 -20.92 16.30 16.05
N GLU A 78 -21.37 15.25 15.37
CA GLU A 78 -22.64 15.24 14.65
C GLU A 78 -23.77 15.31 15.69
N SER A 79 -23.92 16.45 16.38
CA SER A 79 -25.09 16.87 17.17
C SER A 79 -24.76 18.00 18.16
N GLU A 80 -24.17 19.11 17.71
CA GLU A 80 -24.57 20.40 18.25
C GLU A 80 -24.89 21.31 17.06
N SER A 81 -26.12 21.81 17.06
CA SER A 81 -26.64 22.68 16.00
C SER A 81 -25.64 23.79 15.69
N PHE A 82 -25.28 23.90 14.41
CA PHE A 82 -24.34 24.89 13.84
C PHE A 82 -24.80 26.37 14.00
N THR A 83 -25.78 26.65 14.86
CA THR A 83 -26.30 27.99 15.12
C THR A 83 -25.37 28.85 15.98
N ASP A 84 -24.40 28.26 16.70
CA ASP A 84 -23.49 29.04 17.55
C ASP A 84 -22.23 29.57 16.83
N PHE A 85 -21.96 29.11 15.61
CA PHE A 85 -20.88 29.66 14.77
C PHE A 85 -21.35 30.74 13.78
N GLN A 86 -22.64 31.11 13.81
CA GLN A 86 -23.25 32.00 12.82
C GLN A 86 -23.06 33.50 13.07
N SER A 87 -22.32 33.92 14.10
CA SER A 87 -22.19 35.35 14.42
C SER A 87 -21.32 36.18 13.46
N PRO A 88 -20.31 35.64 12.72
CA PRO A 88 -19.56 36.43 11.74
C PRO A 88 -20.05 36.32 10.28
N LEU A 89 -20.81 35.27 9.92
CA LEU A 89 -21.12 34.94 8.53
C LEU A 89 -22.44 35.55 7.99
N LEU A 90 -23.24 36.21 8.84
CA LEU A 90 -24.55 36.77 8.47
C LEU A 90 -24.50 38.03 7.57
N ASN A 91 -23.33 38.49 7.14
CA ASN A 91 -23.20 39.70 6.31
C ASN A 91 -23.34 39.46 4.79
N PHE A 92 -23.43 38.20 4.32
CA PHE A 92 -23.47 37.91 2.87
C PHE A 92 -24.44 36.76 2.52
N PRO A 93 -25.75 37.05 2.37
CA PRO A 93 -26.78 36.06 2.05
C PRO A 93 -26.51 35.30 0.75
N SER A 94 -25.93 35.96 -0.27
CA SER A 94 -25.66 35.35 -1.58
C SER A 94 -24.56 34.29 -1.56
N MET A 95 -23.64 34.34 -0.59
CA MET A 95 -22.54 33.38 -0.46
C MET A 95 -22.98 32.13 0.31
N LEU A 96 -23.94 32.29 1.23
CA LEU A 96 -24.51 31.22 2.02
C LEU A 96 -25.37 30.30 1.15
N ASP A 97 -26.19 30.85 0.25
CA ASP A 97 -26.97 30.05 -0.71
C ASP A 97 -26.08 29.27 -1.68
N SER A 98 -24.98 29.88 -2.16
CA SER A 98 -24.03 29.18 -3.04
C SER A 98 -23.23 28.10 -2.30
N LEU A 99 -22.91 28.31 -1.01
CA LEU A 99 -22.26 27.32 -0.17
C LEU A 99 -23.21 26.19 0.23
N LEU A 100 -24.47 26.48 0.54
CA LEU A 100 -25.52 25.49 0.79
C LEU A 100 -25.83 24.68 -0.47
N ASP A 101 -25.93 25.30 -1.64
CA ASP A 101 -26.18 24.62 -2.91
C ASP A 101 -24.93 23.81 -3.36
N ALA A 102 -23.72 24.26 -3.00
CA ALA A 102 -22.49 23.47 -3.14
C ALA A 102 -22.38 22.33 -2.12
N PHE A 103 -22.89 22.53 -0.90
CA PHE A 103 -22.91 21.55 0.19
C PHE A 103 -23.95 20.45 -0.07
N GLU A 104 -25.14 20.83 -0.56
CA GLU A 104 -26.18 19.92 -1.03
C GLU A 104 -25.75 19.17 -2.29
N ARG A 105 -24.93 19.77 -3.18
CA ARG A 105 -24.32 19.05 -4.32
C ARG A 105 -23.15 18.14 -3.92
N SER A 106 -22.46 18.41 -2.82
CA SER A 106 -21.38 17.54 -2.31
C SER A 106 -21.87 16.39 -1.42
N HIS A 107 -23.13 16.45 -0.97
CA HIS A 107 -23.77 15.41 -0.17
C HIS A 107 -24.92 14.76 -0.94
N PHE A 108 -24.62 14.14 -2.07
CA PHE A 108 -25.25 12.84 -2.29
C PHE A 108 -24.76 11.96 -1.13
N PRO A 109 -25.64 11.31 -0.34
CA PRO A 109 -25.18 10.39 0.67
C PRO A 109 -24.66 9.17 -0.09
N GLU A 110 -23.40 9.23 -0.54
CA GLU A 110 -22.60 8.03 -0.77
C GLU A 110 -22.74 7.24 0.53
N ARG A 111 -23.60 6.22 0.51
CA ARG A 111 -23.86 5.44 1.71
C ARG A 111 -22.55 4.79 2.08
N ILE A 112 -22.19 4.89 3.35
CA ILE A 112 -21.03 4.25 3.93
C ILE A 112 -21.11 2.77 3.55
N GLY A 113 -20.25 2.31 2.63
CA GLY A 113 -20.29 0.98 2.01
C GLY A 113 -19.85 -0.14 2.94
N MET A 114 -19.74 0.15 4.24
CA MET A 114 -19.31 -0.77 5.29
C MET A 114 -20.20 -2.01 5.39
N GLU A 115 -21.46 -1.93 4.96
CA GLU A 115 -22.36 -3.09 4.95
C GLU A 115 -21.85 -4.26 4.10
N LEU A 116 -21.02 -4.00 3.08
CA LEU A 116 -20.45 -5.06 2.23
C LEU A 116 -19.31 -5.80 2.92
N PHE A 117 -18.75 -5.20 3.97
CA PHE A 117 -17.61 -5.73 4.70
C PHE A 117 -18.00 -6.38 6.03
N HIS A 118 -19.17 -6.08 6.61
CA HIS A 118 -19.52 -6.47 7.99
C HIS A 118 -19.33 -7.96 8.30
N ASN A 119 -19.72 -8.83 7.37
CA ASN A 119 -19.58 -10.28 7.52
C ASN A 119 -18.29 -10.84 6.93
N ALA A 120 -17.43 -10.02 6.33
CA ALA A 120 -16.24 -10.48 5.63
C ALA A 120 -15.01 -10.44 6.56
N LYS A 121 -14.31 -11.58 6.63
CA LYS A 121 -12.97 -11.67 7.22
C LYS A 121 -11.91 -11.35 6.17
N ALA A 122 -12.09 -11.87 4.96
CA ALA A 122 -11.20 -11.61 3.83
C ALA A 122 -12.00 -11.44 2.53
N VAL A 123 -11.51 -10.56 1.67
CA VAL A 123 -12.12 -10.22 0.38
C VAL A 123 -11.10 -10.25 -0.76
N ARG A 124 -11.61 -10.36 -1.98
CA ARG A 124 -10.93 -9.99 -3.21
C ARG A 124 -11.62 -8.75 -3.77
N LEU A 125 -10.83 -7.86 -4.34
CA LEU A 125 -11.34 -6.65 -5.00
C LEU A 125 -11.14 -6.80 -6.50
N ARG A 126 -12.23 -6.87 -7.25
CA ARG A 126 -12.23 -6.98 -8.72
C ARG A 126 -12.47 -5.60 -9.33
N SER A 127 -11.55 -5.14 -10.16
CA SER A 127 -11.66 -3.87 -10.86
C SER A 127 -12.65 -3.95 -12.02
N HIS A 128 -13.05 -2.78 -12.53
CA HIS A 128 -13.81 -2.64 -13.77
C HIS A 128 -13.16 -3.34 -15.00
N HIS A 129 -11.88 -3.68 -14.94
CA HIS A 129 -11.19 -4.40 -16.02
C HIS A 129 -11.23 -5.94 -15.86
N ASP A 130 -12.09 -6.46 -14.98
CA ASP A 130 -12.19 -7.88 -14.62
C ASP A 130 -10.85 -8.47 -14.17
N LYS A 131 -10.14 -7.71 -13.33
CA LYS A 131 -8.88 -8.09 -12.72
C LYS A 131 -8.91 -7.84 -11.23
N TYR A 132 -8.22 -8.67 -10.49
CA TYR A 132 -8.18 -8.62 -9.04
C TYR A 132 -6.98 -7.81 -8.56
N LEU A 133 -7.17 -7.06 -7.48
CA LEU A 133 -6.08 -6.38 -6.77
C LEU A 133 -5.14 -7.43 -6.16
N LEU A 134 -3.87 -7.41 -6.56
CA LEU A 134 -2.84 -8.33 -6.10
C LEU A 134 -1.77 -7.63 -5.26
N ALA A 135 -1.36 -8.29 -4.17
CA ALA A 135 -0.11 -7.99 -3.50
C ALA A 135 1.05 -8.72 -4.20
N GLU A 136 2.10 -8.00 -4.57
CA GLU A 136 3.25 -8.60 -5.25
C GLU A 136 4.21 -9.29 -4.28
N GLU A 137 4.94 -10.29 -4.77
CA GLU A 137 5.91 -11.06 -3.95
C GLU A 137 7.12 -10.21 -3.49
N ASP A 138 7.37 -9.06 -4.13
CA ASP A 138 8.39 -8.11 -3.69
C ASP A 138 8.10 -7.50 -2.32
N GLY A 139 6.87 -7.69 -1.80
CA GLY A 139 6.44 -7.17 -0.52
C GLY A 139 6.30 -5.65 -0.49
N VAL A 140 6.29 -4.96 -1.64
CA VAL A 140 6.18 -3.50 -1.73
C VAL A 140 5.14 -3.08 -2.75
N SER A 141 5.11 -3.73 -3.90
CA SER A 141 4.24 -3.36 -5.02
C SER A 141 2.86 -4.00 -4.89
N VAL A 142 1.89 -3.36 -5.53
CA VAL A 142 0.56 -3.91 -5.78
C VAL A 142 0.23 -3.75 -7.26
N SER A 143 -0.49 -4.71 -7.81
CA SER A 143 -0.86 -4.76 -9.22
C SER A 143 -2.28 -5.29 -9.38
N GLN A 144 -2.69 -5.53 -10.62
CA GLN A 144 -3.90 -6.27 -10.92
C GLN A 144 -3.65 -7.34 -11.98
N ASP A 145 -4.27 -8.50 -11.80
CA ASP A 145 -4.24 -9.61 -12.76
C ASP A 145 -5.59 -10.32 -12.83
N ARG A 146 -5.81 -11.14 -13.85
CA ARG A 146 -7.03 -11.95 -13.98
C ARG A 146 -7.04 -13.13 -13.00
N ASP A 147 -5.88 -13.56 -12.50
CA ASP A 147 -5.81 -14.64 -11.51
C ASP A 147 -6.25 -14.18 -10.11
N GLY A 148 -7.55 -14.24 -9.88
CA GLY A 148 -8.14 -14.03 -8.55
C GLY A 148 -8.00 -15.21 -7.60
N SER A 149 -7.52 -16.38 -8.05
CA SER A 149 -7.43 -17.58 -7.22
C SER A 149 -6.22 -17.57 -6.28
N SER A 150 -5.19 -16.80 -6.65
CA SER A 150 -3.97 -16.62 -5.85
C SER A 150 -4.27 -16.05 -4.47
N LYS A 151 -3.49 -16.48 -3.46
CA LYS A 151 -3.51 -15.87 -2.12
C LYS A 151 -3.13 -14.39 -2.14
N ASN A 152 -2.40 -13.97 -3.16
CA ASN A 152 -2.02 -12.57 -3.37
C ASN A 152 -3.22 -11.67 -3.66
N ALA A 153 -4.34 -12.24 -4.13
CA ALA A 153 -5.60 -11.53 -4.35
C ALA A 153 -6.43 -11.38 -3.07
N SER A 154 -6.08 -12.08 -1.99
CA SER A 154 -6.83 -12.12 -0.76
C SER A 154 -6.38 -11.04 0.21
N TRP A 155 -7.30 -10.17 0.60
CA TRP A 155 -7.07 -9.06 1.53
C TRP A 155 -7.90 -9.28 2.80
N THR A 156 -7.23 -9.39 3.94
CA THR A 156 -7.88 -9.50 5.25
C THR A 156 -8.35 -8.11 5.68
N ILE A 157 -9.57 -8.02 6.19
CA ILE A 157 -10.15 -6.77 6.65
C ILE A 157 -9.91 -6.59 8.14
N GLU A 158 -9.25 -5.48 8.48
CA GLU A 158 -9.15 -4.96 9.84
C GLU A 158 -10.02 -3.71 9.96
N PHE A 159 -11.01 -3.75 10.85
CA PHE A 159 -11.91 -2.63 11.12
C PHE A 159 -11.24 -1.68 12.11
N VAL A 160 -11.36 -0.38 11.87
CA VAL A 160 -10.95 0.64 12.83
C VAL A 160 -12.13 0.92 13.75
N GLU A 161 -11.94 0.73 15.06
CA GLU A 161 -12.99 0.94 16.05
C GLU A 161 -13.56 2.35 15.97
N ARG A 162 -14.88 2.48 16.08
CA ARG A 162 -15.62 3.75 16.07
C ARG A 162 -15.36 4.62 14.83
N SER A 163 -14.98 4.00 13.71
CA SER A 163 -14.74 4.69 12.44
C SER A 163 -15.42 3.96 11.28
N HIS A 164 -15.58 4.67 10.16
CA HIS A 164 -16.13 4.15 8.91
C HIS A 164 -15.04 3.74 7.91
N VAL A 165 -13.81 3.53 8.39
CA VAL A 165 -12.67 3.12 7.58
C VAL A 165 -12.25 1.69 7.88
N ILE A 166 -11.70 1.05 6.85
CA ILE A 166 -11.11 -0.28 6.93
C ILE A 166 -9.61 -0.22 6.58
N ARG A 167 -8.87 -1.20 7.07
CA ARG A 167 -7.50 -1.47 6.68
C ARG A 167 -7.46 -2.82 5.97
N LEU A 168 -6.83 -2.86 4.80
CA LEU A 168 -6.73 -4.05 3.97
C LEU A 168 -5.33 -4.65 4.10
N LYS A 169 -5.24 -5.86 4.63
CA LYS A 169 -3.97 -6.55 4.90
C LYS A 169 -3.73 -7.67 3.90
N SER A 170 -2.59 -7.62 3.21
CA SER A 170 -2.16 -8.62 2.25
C SER A 170 -1.81 -9.94 2.92
N CYS A 171 -1.67 -10.99 2.10
CA CYS A 171 -1.13 -12.29 2.52
C CYS A 171 0.30 -12.22 3.10
N PHE A 172 1.04 -11.13 2.85
CA PHE A 172 2.37 -10.87 3.41
C PHE A 172 2.34 -10.12 4.75
N GLY A 173 1.15 -9.90 5.33
CA GLY A 173 0.98 -9.19 6.60
C GLY A 173 1.20 -7.68 6.52
N LYS A 174 1.18 -7.11 5.31
CA LYS A 174 1.37 -5.67 5.04
C LYS A 174 0.04 -5.03 4.64
N TYR A 175 -0.09 -3.73 4.84
CA TYR A 175 -1.31 -2.98 4.56
C TYR A 175 -1.28 -2.31 3.19
N LEU A 176 -2.43 -2.30 2.52
CA LEU A 176 -2.65 -1.48 1.34
C LEU A 176 -2.53 0.00 1.73
N THR A 177 -1.53 0.67 1.18
CA THR A 177 -1.06 1.99 1.64
C THR A 177 -1.12 3.01 0.50
N ALA A 178 -1.82 4.12 0.71
CA ALA A 178 -1.80 5.28 -0.17
C ALA A 178 -0.53 6.11 0.08
N SER A 179 0.43 6.04 -0.85
CA SER A 179 1.72 6.75 -0.74
C SER A 179 1.65 8.15 -1.37
N ASN A 180 2.44 9.09 -0.85
CA ASN A 180 2.61 10.39 -1.50
C ASN A 180 3.55 10.36 -2.71
N SER A 181 4.16 9.21 -3.02
CA SER A 181 5.06 9.08 -4.16
C SER A 181 4.31 9.18 -5.49
N PRO A 182 4.75 10.02 -6.44
CA PRO A 182 4.16 10.05 -7.77
C PRO A 182 4.36 8.70 -8.47
N PHE A 183 3.38 8.28 -9.27
CA PHE A 183 3.48 7.03 -10.02
C PHE A 183 4.43 7.16 -11.21
N LEU A 184 4.17 8.12 -12.09
CA LEU A 184 5.00 8.45 -13.25
C LEU A 184 5.15 9.96 -13.35
N LEU A 185 6.34 10.40 -13.77
CA LEU A 185 6.64 11.82 -13.91
C LEU A 185 5.72 12.45 -14.96
N GLY A 186 5.04 13.55 -14.58
CA GLY A 186 4.15 14.29 -15.47
C GLY A 186 2.75 13.70 -15.66
N MET A 187 2.40 12.60 -14.98
CA MET A 187 1.05 12.03 -14.99
C MET A 187 0.37 12.13 -13.62
N ALA A 188 -0.96 12.24 -13.63
CA ALA A 188 -1.77 12.25 -12.41
C ALA A 188 -1.82 10.86 -11.75
N GLY A 189 -1.98 10.84 -10.42
CA GLY A 189 -2.04 9.63 -9.63
C GLY A 189 -0.75 9.31 -8.87
N ARG A 190 -0.95 8.83 -7.64
CA ARG A 190 0.13 8.48 -6.71
C ARG A 190 0.14 6.98 -6.46
N LYS A 191 1.29 6.45 -6.07
CA LYS A 191 1.49 5.00 -5.88
C LYS A 191 0.65 4.48 -4.72
N VAL A 192 0.05 3.32 -4.93
CA VAL A 192 -0.42 2.47 -3.82
C VAL A 192 0.61 1.37 -3.64
N LEU A 193 0.92 1.05 -2.39
CA LEU A 193 1.97 0.11 -2.01
C LEU A 193 1.46 -0.83 -0.92
N GLN A 194 2.19 -1.90 -0.64
CA GLN A 194 2.06 -2.67 0.59
C GLN A 194 3.15 -2.26 1.58
N THR A 195 2.76 -1.74 2.74
CA THR A 195 3.71 -1.31 3.78
C THR A 195 3.32 -1.82 5.15
N LEU A 196 4.28 -1.87 6.06
CA LEU A 196 4.02 -2.14 7.47
C LEU A 196 4.56 -0.94 8.26
N PRO A 197 3.77 0.14 8.40
CA PRO A 197 4.24 1.34 9.08
C PRO A 197 4.38 1.07 10.57
N THR A 198 5.33 1.77 11.21
CA THR A 198 5.63 1.63 12.65
C THR A 198 4.46 2.05 13.53
N CYS A 199 3.61 2.94 13.04
CA CYS A 199 2.31 3.27 13.60
C CYS A 199 1.30 3.31 12.45
N LEU A 200 0.12 2.74 12.67
CA LEU A 200 -0.94 2.68 11.66
C LEU A 200 -1.58 4.08 11.57
N ASP A 201 -1.22 4.82 10.54
CA ASP A 201 -1.72 6.17 10.27
C ASP A 201 -2.83 6.14 9.21
N SER A 202 -3.30 7.32 8.83
CA SER A 202 -4.35 7.47 7.81
C SER A 202 -3.93 7.05 6.39
N SER A 203 -2.68 6.61 6.17
CA SER A 203 -2.21 6.13 4.85
C SER A 203 -2.72 4.73 4.52
N VAL A 204 -3.02 3.93 5.54
CA VAL A 204 -3.52 2.56 5.41
C VAL A 204 -5.03 2.44 5.56
N GLU A 205 -5.70 3.57 5.79
CA GLU A 205 -7.13 3.67 6.03
C GLU A 205 -7.87 4.01 4.75
N TRP A 206 -8.89 3.20 4.46
CA TRP A 206 -9.74 3.31 3.28
C TRP A 206 -11.19 3.38 3.73
N GLU A 207 -11.88 4.43 3.33
CA GLU A 207 -13.32 4.61 3.52
C GLU A 207 -14.06 3.95 2.34
N PRO A 208 -14.83 2.87 2.58
CA PRO A 208 -15.64 2.27 1.53
C PRO A 208 -16.89 3.10 1.31
N LEU A 209 -17.12 3.47 0.07
CA LEU A 209 -18.26 4.26 -0.36
C LEU A 209 -19.05 3.48 -1.40
N LYS A 210 -20.36 3.48 -1.26
CA LYS A 210 -21.25 2.77 -2.16
C LYS A 210 -22.24 3.74 -2.79
N GLU A 211 -22.27 3.71 -4.11
CA GLU A 211 -23.28 4.40 -4.92
C GLU A 211 -24.42 3.42 -5.28
N GLU A 212 -25.36 3.85 -6.11
CA GLU A 212 -26.42 2.98 -6.64
C GLU A 212 -25.82 1.79 -7.41
N GLY A 213 -25.68 0.63 -6.75
CA GLY A 213 -25.12 -0.58 -7.35
C GLY A 213 -24.49 -1.55 -6.35
N SER A 214 -23.80 -2.57 -6.91
CA SER A 214 -23.00 -3.54 -6.15
C SER A 214 -21.53 -3.15 -5.99
N GLN A 215 -21.07 -2.17 -6.77
CA GLN A 215 -19.69 -1.70 -6.78
C GLN A 215 -19.45 -0.66 -5.69
N ILE A 216 -18.21 -0.59 -5.24
CA ILE A 216 -17.74 0.38 -4.25
C ILE A 216 -16.60 1.22 -4.79
N LYS A 217 -16.39 2.34 -4.12
CA LYS A 217 -15.17 3.14 -4.20
C LYS A 217 -14.44 3.02 -2.87
N LEU A 218 -13.11 2.99 -2.91
CA LEU A 218 -12.28 3.03 -1.70
C LEU A 218 -11.58 4.38 -1.64
N LYS A 219 -11.98 5.23 -0.70
CA LYS A 219 -11.51 6.60 -0.58
C LYS A 219 -10.46 6.72 0.53
N THR A 220 -9.39 7.42 0.20
CA THR A 220 -8.39 7.85 1.19
C THR A 220 -8.92 9.02 2.00
N ARG A 221 -8.41 9.23 3.21
CA ARG A 221 -8.75 10.41 4.05
C ARG A 221 -8.68 11.75 3.30
N TYR A 222 -7.79 11.87 2.32
CA TYR A 222 -7.56 13.09 1.54
C TYR A 222 -8.45 13.22 0.30
N GLY A 223 -9.46 12.34 0.14
CA GLY A 223 -10.43 12.41 -0.96
C GLY A 223 -10.02 11.77 -2.28
N ASN A 224 -8.84 11.13 -2.36
CA ASN A 224 -8.45 10.35 -3.53
C ASN A 224 -9.06 8.94 -3.47
N PHE A 225 -9.30 8.33 -4.62
CA PHE A 225 -9.89 6.99 -4.71
C PHE A 225 -8.88 5.96 -5.21
N LEU A 226 -8.98 4.73 -4.71
CA LEU A 226 -8.23 3.58 -5.22
C LEU A 226 -8.60 3.33 -6.68
N ARG A 227 -7.60 3.32 -7.56
CA ARG A 227 -7.78 3.25 -9.01
C ARG A 227 -6.99 2.12 -9.63
N ALA A 228 -7.69 1.30 -10.40
CA ALA A 228 -7.14 0.25 -11.25
C ALA A 228 -6.79 0.79 -12.63
N ASN A 229 -5.51 0.82 -12.97
CA ASN A 229 -5.03 1.38 -14.22
C ASN A 229 -5.02 0.39 -15.40
N GLY A 230 -5.70 0.78 -16.49
CA GLY A 230 -5.71 0.05 -17.77
C GLY A 230 -4.56 0.43 -18.72
N GLY A 231 -4.77 0.33 -20.03
CA GLY A 231 -3.87 0.94 -21.02
C GLY A 231 -2.53 0.24 -21.29
N LEU A 232 -1.49 1.02 -21.58
CA LEU A 232 -0.15 0.55 -21.97
C LEU A 232 0.82 0.52 -20.78
N PRO A 233 1.83 -0.36 -20.76
CA PRO A 233 2.91 -0.29 -19.79
C PRO A 233 3.62 1.08 -19.83
N PRO A 234 4.10 1.62 -18.70
CA PRO A 234 4.07 1.03 -17.36
C PRO A 234 2.75 1.21 -16.60
N TRP A 235 1.76 1.89 -17.18
CA TRP A 235 0.46 2.15 -16.56
C TRP A 235 -0.40 0.89 -16.41
N ARG A 236 -0.33 0.03 -17.42
CA ARG A 236 -1.05 -1.25 -17.46
C ARG A 236 -0.82 -2.04 -16.17
N ASN A 237 -1.91 -2.49 -15.58
CA ASN A 237 -1.94 -3.33 -14.39
C ASN A 237 -1.39 -2.67 -13.11
N SER A 238 -1.09 -1.37 -13.13
CA SER A 238 -0.69 -0.65 -11.92
C SER A 238 -1.91 -0.29 -11.06
N ILE A 239 -1.66 -0.02 -9.79
CA ILE A 239 -2.64 0.49 -8.84
C ILE A 239 -2.15 1.84 -8.32
N THR A 240 -3.04 2.81 -8.36
CA THR A 240 -2.77 4.18 -7.91
C THR A 240 -3.93 4.69 -7.08
N HIS A 241 -3.76 5.82 -6.41
CA HIS A 241 -4.88 6.59 -5.93
C HIS A 241 -4.90 7.97 -6.58
N ASP A 242 -6.07 8.40 -7.03
CA ASP A 242 -6.27 9.64 -7.78
C ASP A 242 -7.75 10.07 -7.74
N ILE A 243 -8.04 11.28 -8.19
CA ILE A 243 -9.40 11.73 -8.48
C ILE A 243 -9.59 11.66 -10.00
N PRO A 244 -10.50 10.81 -10.52
CA PRO A 244 -10.70 10.71 -11.95
C PRO A 244 -11.26 12.03 -12.49
N ASN A 245 -10.46 12.73 -13.31
CA ASN A 245 -10.85 14.01 -13.92
C ASN A 245 -11.43 13.84 -15.34
N ARG A 246 -11.33 12.64 -15.92
CA ARG A 246 -11.81 12.33 -17.28
C ARG A 246 -12.98 11.36 -17.19
N THR A 247 -13.96 11.52 -18.07
CA THR A 247 -15.13 10.64 -18.17
C THR A 247 -14.72 9.18 -18.45
N SER A 248 -13.73 8.96 -19.32
CA SER A 248 -13.26 7.61 -19.69
C SER A 248 -12.55 6.83 -18.58
N THR A 249 -12.19 7.49 -17.47
CA THR A 249 -11.48 6.89 -16.34
C THR A 249 -12.31 6.90 -15.06
N GLN A 250 -13.57 7.33 -15.10
CA GLN A 250 -14.46 7.35 -13.92
C GLN A 250 -14.68 5.94 -13.39
N ASP A 251 -14.85 4.96 -14.27
CA ASP A 251 -15.13 3.58 -13.84
C ASP A 251 -13.89 2.86 -13.29
N TRP A 252 -12.69 3.45 -13.43
CA TRP A 252 -11.45 2.81 -12.99
C TRP A 252 -11.28 2.83 -11.47
N ILE A 253 -12.12 3.57 -10.76
CA ILE A 253 -12.16 3.61 -9.29
C ILE A 253 -13.25 2.71 -8.70
N LEU A 254 -14.02 2.01 -9.55
CA LEU A 254 -15.08 1.10 -9.14
C LEU A 254 -14.50 -0.31 -8.92
N TRP A 255 -14.89 -0.89 -7.80
CA TRP A 255 -14.45 -2.21 -7.36
C TRP A 255 -15.64 -3.07 -6.97
N ASP A 256 -15.69 -4.30 -7.47
CA ASP A 256 -16.55 -5.35 -6.96
C ASP A 256 -15.86 -6.07 -5.80
N VAL A 257 -16.63 -6.39 -4.75
CA VAL A 257 -16.13 -7.06 -3.55
C VAL A 257 -16.58 -8.51 -3.53
N ASP A 258 -15.62 -9.43 -3.67
CA ASP A 258 -15.88 -10.86 -3.57
C ASP A 258 -15.44 -11.37 -2.19
N ILE A 259 -16.39 -11.84 -1.37
CA ILE A 259 -16.10 -12.35 -0.03
C ILE A 259 -15.46 -13.73 -0.13
N VAL A 260 -14.23 -13.86 0.39
CA VAL A 260 -13.47 -15.11 0.38
C VAL A 260 -13.65 -15.89 1.68
N GLU A 261 -13.67 -15.17 2.80
CA GLU A 261 -13.83 -15.75 4.14
C GLU A 261 -14.84 -14.91 4.92
N ILE A 262 -15.79 -15.57 5.59
CA ILE A 262 -16.82 -14.93 6.40
C ILE A 262 -16.38 -14.92 7.86
N ARG A 263 -16.63 -13.82 8.58
CA ARG A 263 -16.54 -13.77 10.04
C ARG A 263 -17.72 -14.54 10.62
N LEU A 264 -17.48 -15.77 11.05
CA LEU A 264 -18.40 -16.46 11.96
C LEU A 264 -18.13 -15.90 13.35
N GLU A 265 -18.78 -14.80 13.69
CA GLU A 265 -18.91 -14.44 15.10
C GLU A 265 -19.67 -15.59 15.77
N LEU A 266 -18.94 -16.31 16.61
CA LEU A 266 -19.46 -17.47 17.33
C LEU A 266 -20.71 -17.02 18.09
N LEU A 267 -21.86 -17.57 17.69
CA LEU A 267 -22.95 -17.89 18.61
C LEU A 267 -22.35 -18.79 19.69
N SER A 268 -21.68 -18.19 20.66
CA SER A 268 -21.29 -18.85 21.89
C SER A 268 -22.59 -19.08 22.65
N PRO A 269 -23.01 -20.34 22.88
CA PRO A 269 -24.08 -20.57 23.82
C PRO A 269 -23.53 -20.11 25.17
N THR A 270 -24.23 -19.18 25.81
CA THR A 270 -24.04 -18.81 27.21
C THR A 270 -24.02 -20.09 28.06
N VAL A 271 -22.82 -20.58 28.40
CA VAL A 271 -22.66 -21.65 29.38
C VAL A 271 -22.88 -21.03 30.74
N SER A 272 -24.06 -21.24 31.31
CA SER A 272 -24.28 -21.09 32.75
C SER A 272 -23.57 -22.23 33.48
N PRO A 273 -22.85 -21.97 34.59
CA PRO A 273 -22.27 -23.04 35.39
C PRO A 273 -23.38 -23.65 36.25
N SER A 274 -23.65 -24.94 36.07
CA SER A 274 -24.42 -25.73 37.04
C SER A 274 -23.92 -27.16 37.00
N ASP A 275 -23.39 -27.59 38.14
CA ASP A 275 -22.94 -28.95 38.46
C ASP A 275 -23.96 -30.02 38.07
N SER A 276 -23.49 -31.10 37.43
CA SER A 276 -23.53 -32.47 37.99
C SER A 276 -23.54 -33.57 36.91
N THR A 277 -22.51 -34.41 36.97
CA THR A 277 -22.49 -35.87 36.78
C THR A 277 -23.02 -36.53 35.49
N ALA A 278 -22.06 -37.13 34.76
CA ALA A 278 -22.06 -38.43 34.10
C ALA A 278 -23.25 -38.83 33.21
N SER A 279 -23.00 -38.97 31.90
CA SER A 279 -23.03 -40.25 31.15
C SER A 279 -22.78 -40.01 29.65
N GLU A 280 -21.81 -40.72 29.09
CA GLU A 280 -21.74 -41.04 27.65
C GLU A 280 -23.01 -41.80 27.24
N PRO A 281 -23.53 -41.59 26.02
CA PRO A 281 -23.18 -42.56 24.98
C PRO A 281 -23.03 -41.97 23.56
N SER A 282 -22.17 -42.64 22.81
CA SER A 282 -22.08 -42.64 21.35
C SER A 282 -23.38 -43.10 20.66
N LEU A 283 -23.71 -42.49 19.51
CA LEU A 283 -23.93 -43.14 18.21
C LEU A 283 -24.50 -42.16 17.14
N SER A 284 -23.79 -42.15 16.00
CA SER A 284 -24.21 -41.99 14.60
C SER A 284 -25.68 -41.70 14.24
N SER A 285 -25.91 -40.64 13.44
CA SER A 285 -26.48 -40.68 12.07
C SER A 285 -26.60 -39.25 11.50
N SER A 286 -25.96 -38.92 10.37
CA SER A 286 -26.58 -38.71 9.03
C SER A 286 -27.76 -37.73 9.05
N PHE A 287 -27.84 -36.65 8.24
CA PHE A 287 -27.99 -36.65 6.78
C PHE A 287 -27.53 -35.35 6.09
N SER A 288 -27.17 -35.55 4.82
CA SER A 288 -26.60 -34.69 3.78
C SER A 288 -27.66 -34.02 2.89
N ILE A 289 -27.38 -32.87 2.24
CA ILE A 289 -27.86 -32.37 0.92
C ILE A 289 -27.00 -31.11 0.56
N LYS A 290 -26.41 -30.84 -0.61
CA LYS A 290 -26.15 -31.50 -1.91
C LYS A 290 -25.09 -30.65 -2.62
N SER A 291 -24.00 -31.25 -3.09
CA SER A 291 -23.11 -30.68 -4.13
C SER A 291 -23.53 -31.22 -5.49
N LEU A 292 -23.72 -30.33 -6.47
CA LEU A 292 -24.08 -30.68 -7.84
C LEU A 292 -22.80 -30.79 -8.68
N GLU A 293 -22.45 -32.02 -9.06
CA GLU A 293 -21.51 -32.34 -10.13
C GLU A 293 -22.29 -32.65 -11.42
N PHE A 294 -21.73 -32.24 -12.55
CA PHE A 294 -21.90 -32.79 -13.90
C PHE A 294 -20.54 -32.61 -14.58
N SER A 295 -19.94 -33.53 -15.32
CA SER A 295 -20.10 -34.97 -15.53
C SER A 295 -18.85 -35.40 -16.31
N LYS A 296 -18.23 -36.51 -15.89
CA LYS A 296 -17.06 -37.16 -16.48
C LYS A 296 -17.41 -37.81 -17.82
N LEU A 297 -16.55 -37.67 -18.83
CA LEU A 297 -16.53 -38.51 -20.03
C LEU A 297 -15.10 -38.99 -20.25
N GLU A 298 -14.90 -40.31 -20.19
CA GLU A 298 -13.61 -40.98 -20.40
C GLU A 298 -13.33 -41.16 -21.89
N SER A 299 -12.06 -41.04 -22.28
CA SER A 299 -11.51 -41.77 -23.41
C SER A 299 -10.00 -41.97 -23.19
N SER A 300 -9.58 -43.23 -23.21
CA SER A 300 -8.18 -43.67 -23.24
C SER A 300 -7.79 -43.93 -24.69
N ASP A 301 -6.66 -43.41 -25.16
CA ASP A 301 -5.60 -44.27 -25.70
C ASP A 301 -4.27 -43.54 -25.94
N SER A 302 -3.21 -44.34 -25.92
CA SER A 302 -1.77 -44.07 -25.95
C SER A 302 -1.26 -43.16 -27.06
N PHE A 303 -0.23 -42.34 -26.78
CA PHE A 303 0.97 -42.16 -27.64
C PHE A 303 2.20 -41.70 -26.84
N VAL A 304 3.35 -42.14 -27.32
CA VAL A 304 4.68 -42.20 -26.71
C VAL A 304 5.45 -40.87 -26.81
N CYS A 305 6.17 -40.54 -25.74
CA CYS A 305 7.42 -39.76 -25.62
C CYS A 305 7.52 -38.37 -26.29
N SER A 306 7.65 -37.33 -25.46
CA SER A 306 8.89 -36.54 -25.41
C SER A 306 8.90 -35.59 -24.21
N SER A 307 9.85 -35.79 -23.29
CA SER A 307 10.32 -34.73 -22.38
C SER A 307 11.34 -33.85 -23.12
N PRO A 308 11.23 -32.51 -23.01
CA PRO A 308 12.43 -31.67 -22.85
C PRO A 308 12.12 -30.42 -21.98
N LYS A 309 12.93 -29.88 -21.06
CA LYS A 309 14.34 -29.97 -20.65
C LYS A 309 14.40 -29.36 -19.23
N VAL A 310 15.13 -29.98 -18.31
CA VAL A 310 15.48 -29.38 -17.00
C VAL A 310 16.54 -28.30 -17.25
N GLY A 311 16.13 -27.03 -17.38
CA GLY A 311 17.06 -25.90 -17.54
C GLY A 311 17.62 -25.44 -16.20
N GLY A 312 18.94 -25.29 -16.07
CA GLY A 312 19.56 -24.54 -14.97
C GLY A 312 19.44 -23.03 -15.19
N ARG A 313 19.96 -22.21 -14.26
CA ARG A 313 20.07 -20.75 -14.40
C ARG A 313 21.40 -20.33 -15.02
N ASN A 314 21.38 -19.30 -15.84
CA ASN A 314 22.61 -18.71 -16.38
C ASN A 314 23.18 -17.68 -15.40
N ILE A 315 24.45 -17.81 -15.06
CA ILE A 315 25.15 -16.89 -14.17
C ILE A 315 26.28 -16.25 -14.96
N TYR A 316 26.09 -14.98 -15.29
CA TYR A 316 27.10 -14.12 -15.91
C TYR A 316 28.06 -13.65 -14.84
N TYR A 317 29.36 -13.75 -15.08
CA TYR A 317 30.37 -13.34 -14.13
C TYR A 317 31.42 -12.44 -14.79
N ASN A 318 31.85 -11.43 -14.05
CA ASN A 318 33.00 -10.61 -14.40
C ASN A 318 34.08 -10.75 -13.33
N ILE A 319 35.35 -10.71 -13.72
CA ILE A 319 36.48 -10.77 -12.77
C ILE A 319 36.90 -9.33 -12.47
N ALA A 320 36.90 -8.94 -11.19
CA ALA A 320 37.46 -7.68 -10.74
C ALA A 320 38.95 -7.87 -10.38
N ASP A 321 39.75 -6.83 -10.59
CA ASP A 321 41.14 -6.82 -10.11
C ASP A 321 41.23 -6.42 -8.61
N GLU A 322 42.44 -6.44 -8.05
CA GLU A 322 42.69 -6.13 -6.63
C GLU A 322 42.27 -4.69 -6.22
N ASN A 323 41.98 -3.82 -7.19
CA ASN A 323 41.52 -2.45 -6.96
C ASN A 323 39.99 -2.30 -7.09
N GLY A 324 39.27 -3.37 -7.43
CA GLY A 324 37.82 -3.37 -7.60
C GLY A 324 37.35 -2.82 -8.96
N ASP A 325 38.27 -2.62 -9.90
CA ASP A 325 37.94 -2.21 -11.26
C ASP A 325 37.52 -3.42 -12.08
N VAL A 326 36.30 -3.35 -12.65
CA VAL A 326 35.70 -4.42 -13.44
C VAL A 326 35.98 -4.13 -14.92
N VAL A 327 36.83 -4.93 -15.55
CA VAL A 327 36.98 -4.89 -17.01
C VAL A 327 35.73 -5.51 -17.63
N GLU A 328 34.82 -4.67 -18.12
CA GLU A 328 33.65 -5.13 -18.88
C GLU A 328 34.11 -5.72 -20.22
N ALA A 329 34.29 -7.04 -20.27
CA ALA A 329 34.48 -7.76 -21.52
C ALA A 329 33.19 -7.72 -22.32
N SER A 330 33.28 -7.31 -23.59
CA SER A 330 32.14 -7.07 -24.49
C SER A 330 31.30 -8.32 -24.83
N ASP A 331 31.79 -9.52 -24.52
CA ASP A 331 31.03 -10.77 -24.52
C ASP A 331 31.11 -11.41 -23.12
N GLY A 332 30.10 -11.19 -22.28
CA GLY A 332 30.10 -11.61 -20.88
C GLY A 332 30.16 -13.13 -20.70
N ALA A 333 31.17 -13.62 -19.97
CA ALA A 333 31.31 -15.03 -19.61
C ALA A 333 30.14 -15.48 -18.71
N PHE A 334 29.59 -16.66 -18.97
CA PHE A 334 28.50 -17.22 -18.16
C PHE A 334 28.61 -18.73 -17.99
N ILE A 335 28.09 -19.23 -16.86
CA ILE A 335 27.91 -20.66 -16.59
C ILE A 335 26.43 -21.01 -16.44
N THR A 336 26.06 -22.26 -16.66
CA THR A 336 24.70 -22.76 -16.38
C THR A 336 24.70 -23.53 -15.06
N PHE A 337 24.20 -22.91 -14.00
CA PHE A 337 24.18 -23.46 -12.65
C PHE A 337 22.82 -24.06 -12.29
N LYS A 338 22.80 -25.23 -11.65
CA LYS A 338 21.56 -25.94 -11.28
C LYS A 338 21.26 -25.94 -9.77
N GLY A 339 22.13 -25.35 -8.96
CA GLY A 339 21.96 -25.29 -7.51
C GLY A 339 21.23 -24.03 -7.01
N THR A 340 20.93 -24.01 -5.72
CA THR A 340 20.33 -22.87 -5.01
C THR A 340 21.26 -22.28 -3.94
N GLY A 341 22.35 -22.99 -3.60
CA GLY A 341 23.32 -22.56 -2.60
C GLY A 341 24.49 -21.79 -3.20
N ILE A 342 25.02 -20.84 -2.42
CA ILE A 342 26.21 -20.08 -2.79
C ILE A 342 27.49 -20.94 -2.76
N GLY A 343 27.62 -21.87 -1.81
CA GLY A 343 28.79 -22.74 -1.71
C GLY A 343 29.02 -23.60 -2.96
N PRO A 344 28.01 -24.35 -3.45
CA PRO A 344 28.13 -25.08 -4.71
C PRO A 344 28.39 -24.17 -5.92
N LEU A 345 27.83 -22.95 -5.92
CA LEU A 345 28.08 -21.98 -6.98
C LEU A 345 29.55 -21.51 -6.97
N THR A 346 30.09 -21.19 -5.80
CA THR A 346 31.49 -20.81 -5.65
C THR A 346 32.41 -21.92 -6.16
N ASN A 347 32.18 -23.17 -5.78
CA ASN A 347 33.00 -24.29 -6.24
C ASN A 347 32.97 -24.45 -7.77
N GLU A 348 31.81 -24.30 -8.40
CA GLU A 348 31.66 -24.44 -9.86
C GLU A 348 32.31 -23.26 -10.61
N LEU A 349 32.29 -22.06 -10.03
CA LEU A 349 33.02 -20.90 -10.55
C LEU A 349 34.54 -21.01 -10.34
N GLU A 350 35.00 -21.64 -9.26
CA GLU A 350 36.42 -21.94 -9.04
C GLU A 350 36.96 -22.96 -10.06
N GLU A 351 36.16 -23.99 -10.37
CA GLU A 351 36.51 -24.99 -11.39
C GLU A 351 36.57 -24.37 -12.79
N GLU A 352 35.58 -23.55 -13.17
CA GLU A 352 35.53 -22.91 -14.48
C GLU A 352 36.64 -21.86 -14.68
N THR A 353 36.94 -21.07 -13.63
CA THR A 353 37.94 -20.00 -13.72
C THR A 353 39.36 -20.44 -13.37
N GLY A 354 39.53 -21.65 -12.80
CA GLY A 354 40.80 -22.18 -12.34
C GLY A 354 41.42 -21.42 -11.16
N ARG A 355 40.66 -20.58 -10.48
CA ARG A 355 41.09 -19.74 -9.35
C ARG A 355 40.56 -20.33 -8.04
N LYS A 356 41.33 -20.17 -6.96
CA LYS A 356 40.96 -20.61 -5.61
C LYS A 356 40.73 -19.41 -4.71
N ASP A 357 39.87 -19.57 -3.71
CA ASP A 357 39.51 -18.56 -2.71
C ASP A 357 38.78 -17.34 -3.32
N ILE A 358 37.90 -17.58 -4.31
CA ILE A 358 37.14 -16.49 -4.97
C ILE A 358 35.97 -16.03 -4.11
N VAL A 359 35.73 -14.71 -4.09
CA VAL A 359 34.56 -14.14 -3.42
C VAL A 359 33.52 -13.72 -4.44
N VAL A 360 32.39 -14.45 -4.47
CA VAL A 360 31.27 -14.13 -5.35
C VAL A 360 30.50 -12.94 -4.79
N CYS A 361 30.56 -11.81 -5.48
CA CYS A 361 29.92 -10.55 -5.13
C CYS A 361 28.77 -10.22 -6.09
N SER A 362 27.84 -9.38 -5.64
CA SER A 362 26.86 -8.72 -6.50
C SER A 362 27.05 -7.21 -6.43
N ARG A 363 26.71 -6.52 -7.51
CA ARG A 363 26.86 -5.06 -7.63
C ARG A 363 25.54 -4.39 -7.26
N SER A 364 25.60 -3.44 -6.34
CA SER A 364 24.42 -2.66 -5.94
C SER A 364 24.00 -1.71 -7.07
N PRO A 365 22.74 -1.75 -7.54
CA PRO A 365 22.26 -0.85 -8.58
C PRO A 365 22.21 0.63 -8.15
N VAL A 366 22.26 0.90 -6.84
CA VAL A 366 22.04 2.24 -6.26
C VAL A 366 23.33 3.03 -6.12
N ASN A 367 24.46 2.34 -5.88
CA ASN A 367 25.75 2.99 -5.63
C ASN A 367 26.94 2.30 -6.33
N GLY A 368 26.70 1.24 -7.10
CA GLY A 368 27.74 0.52 -7.82
C GLY A 368 28.69 -0.31 -6.95
N MET A 369 28.51 -0.33 -5.63
CA MET A 369 29.38 -1.03 -4.68
C MET A 369 29.19 -2.54 -4.76
N LEU A 370 30.29 -3.29 -4.63
CA LEU A 370 30.29 -4.75 -4.56
C LEU A 370 29.97 -5.21 -3.12
N TYR A 371 29.07 -6.18 -3.00
CA TYR A 371 28.75 -6.83 -1.73
C TYR A 371 28.84 -8.36 -1.89
N PRO A 372 29.49 -9.07 -0.94
CA PRO A 372 29.64 -10.52 -1.02
C PRO A 372 28.29 -11.23 -0.84
N LEU A 373 28.00 -12.19 -1.72
CA LEU A 373 26.84 -13.05 -1.59
C LEU A 373 27.08 -14.04 -0.44
N ARG A 374 26.29 -13.93 0.63
CA ARG A 374 26.40 -14.80 1.83
C ARG A 374 25.14 -15.61 2.11
N LEU A 375 24.11 -15.46 1.29
CA LEU A 375 22.79 -16.08 1.45
C LEU A 375 22.49 -17.01 0.27
N HIS A 376 21.48 -17.86 0.42
CA HIS A 376 20.95 -18.68 -0.67
C HIS A 376 20.59 -17.82 -1.88
N LEU A 377 20.90 -18.31 -3.08
CA LEU A 377 20.57 -17.60 -4.31
C LEU A 377 19.04 -17.49 -4.42
N PRO A 378 18.51 -16.42 -5.05
CA PRO A 378 17.07 -16.24 -5.22
C PRO A 378 16.43 -17.49 -5.83
N PRO A 379 15.22 -17.91 -5.44
CA PRO A 379 14.57 -19.08 -6.02
C PRO A 379 14.20 -18.88 -7.51
N GLY A 380 14.21 -19.96 -8.30
CA GLY A 380 13.85 -19.97 -9.74
C GLY A 380 15.05 -20.17 -10.68
N ASN A 381 14.85 -20.09 -12.00
CA ASN A 381 15.94 -20.22 -13.01
C ASN A 381 16.39 -18.87 -13.59
N ARG A 382 16.22 -17.79 -12.82
CA ARG A 382 16.54 -16.43 -13.27
C ARG A 382 18.04 -16.27 -13.51
N THR A 383 18.36 -15.59 -14.60
CA THR A 383 19.72 -15.18 -14.93
C THR A 383 20.27 -14.22 -13.89
N MET A 384 21.52 -14.39 -13.48
CA MET A 384 22.18 -13.55 -12.48
C MET A 384 23.49 -12.97 -13.04
N HIS A 385 23.85 -11.76 -12.59
CA HIS A 385 25.16 -11.16 -12.83
C HIS A 385 25.91 -11.07 -11.50
N VAL A 386 27.11 -11.65 -11.45
CA VAL A 386 28.00 -11.65 -10.30
C VAL A 386 29.37 -11.10 -10.68
N VAL A 387 30.12 -10.66 -9.67
CA VAL A 387 31.51 -10.22 -9.82
C VAL A 387 32.36 -11.10 -8.93
N LEU A 388 33.40 -11.69 -9.50
CA LEU A 388 34.38 -12.50 -8.77
C LEU A 388 35.51 -11.58 -8.37
N VAL A 389 35.79 -11.53 -7.07
CA VAL A 389 36.93 -10.81 -6.48
C VAL A 389 37.93 -11.84 -6.00
#